data_AF-A0A2B7GMV9-F1
#
_entry.id   AF-A0A2B7GMV9-F1
#
_cell.length_a   1.000
_cell.length_b   1.000
_cell.length_c   1.000
_cell.angle_alpha   90.00
_cell.angle_beta   90.00
_cell.angle_gamma   90.00
#
_symmetry.space_group_name_H-M   'P 1'
#
loop_
_entity.id
_entity.type
_entity.pdbx_description
1 polymer ?
#
loop_
_entity_poly.entity_id
_entity_poly.type
_entity_poly.pdbx_seq_one_letter_code
_entity_poly.pdbx_strand_id
1 'polypeptide(L)'
;MSRKRDDTDAYWQLEEDRNEIDQQFDQDVVWDEPKETRFGKKRSRIWIAKHGDVSDEEQWGTYLDWMIENCEQFNDVFYDRLQQL
;
A
#
# COMPACT_ATOMS: atom_id res chain seq x y z
N MET A 1 -12.95 13.31 -12.51
CA MET A 1 -12.97 11.84 -12.34
C MET A 1 -11.75 11.26 -13.01
N SER A 2 -10.70 10.89 -12.26
CA SER A 2 -9.53 10.23 -12.85
C SER A 2 -9.88 8.77 -13.15
N ARG A 3 -9.86 8.41 -14.43
CA ARG A 3 -10.05 7.05 -14.93
C ARG A 3 -8.81 6.27 -14.51
N LYS A 4 -8.90 5.44 -13.44
CA LYS A 4 -7.84 4.49 -13.09
C LYS A 4 -7.55 3.64 -14.33
N ARG A 5 -6.49 3.98 -15.07
CA ARG A 5 -5.91 3.07 -16.07
C ARG A 5 -5.34 1.93 -15.23
N ASP A 6 -5.63 0.70 -15.61
CA ASP A 6 -4.99 -0.47 -15.02
C ASP A 6 -3.53 -0.43 -15.48
N ASP A 7 -2.73 0.41 -14.83
CA ASP A 7 -1.33 0.66 -15.17
C ASP A 7 -0.49 -0.36 -14.43
N THR A 8 -0.28 -1.50 -15.09
CA THR A 8 0.58 -2.55 -14.57
C THR A 8 2.02 -2.06 -14.47
N ASP A 9 2.40 -1.07 -15.28
CA ASP A 9 3.76 -0.56 -15.36
C ASP A 9 4.07 0.35 -14.17
N ALA A 10 3.06 1.03 -13.61
CA ALA A 10 3.20 1.79 -12.37
C ALA A 10 3.72 0.94 -11.19
N TYR A 11 3.29 -0.33 -11.09
CA TYR A 11 3.82 -1.22 -10.06
C TYR A 11 5.31 -1.50 -10.26
N TRP A 12 5.71 -1.83 -11.49
CA TRP A 12 7.09 -2.16 -11.79
C TRP A 12 8.02 -0.96 -11.61
N GLN A 13 7.57 0.25 -11.98
CA GLN A 13 8.31 1.49 -11.73
C GLN A 13 8.49 1.76 -10.24
N LEU A 14 7.47 1.55 -9.41
CA LEU A 14 7.60 1.66 -7.96
C LEU A 14 8.51 0.58 -7.36
N GLU A 15 8.51 -0.63 -7.94
CA GLU A 15 9.35 -1.73 -7.46
C GLU A 15 10.84 -1.50 -7.72
N GLU A 16 11.22 -0.71 -8.74
CA GLU A 16 12.62 -0.30 -8.96
C GLU A 16 13.20 0.41 -7.74
N ASP A 17 12.39 1.20 -7.04
CA ASP A 17 12.74 1.94 -5.82
C ASP A 17 12.37 1.20 -4.53
N ARG A 18 11.99 -0.09 -4.60
CA ARG A 18 11.44 -0.85 -3.47
C ARG A 18 12.28 -0.75 -2.19
N ASN A 19 13.60 -0.91 -2.30
CA ASN A 19 14.46 -0.88 -1.12
C ASN A 19 14.48 0.50 -0.44
N GLU A 20 14.38 1.58 -1.21
CA GLU A 20 14.30 2.94 -0.69
C GLU A 20 12.95 3.20 -0.03
N ILE A 21 11.88 2.69 -0.65
CA ILE A 21 10.51 2.80 -0.12
C ILE A 21 10.40 2.00 1.17
N ASP A 22 10.85 0.75 1.20
CA ASP A 22 10.77 -0.13 2.38
C ASP A 22 11.51 0.47 3.59
N GLN A 23 12.62 1.19 3.38
CA GLN A 23 13.36 1.89 4.46
C GLN A 23 12.62 3.10 5.05
N GLN A 24 11.62 3.63 4.36
CA GLN A 24 10.82 4.75 4.83
C GLN A 24 9.63 4.30 5.69
N PHE A 25 9.39 2.99 5.80
CA PHE A 25 8.35 2.42 6.66
C PHE A 25 8.96 1.76 7.90
N ASP A 26 8.30 1.96 9.04
CA ASP A 26 8.64 1.23 10.27
C ASP A 26 8.07 -0.20 10.27
N GLN A 27 7.21 -0.52 9.30
CA GLN A 27 6.52 -1.79 9.15
C GLN A 27 7.01 -2.54 7.90
N ASP A 28 6.89 -3.87 7.92
CA ASP A 28 7.18 -4.67 6.74
C ASP A 28 6.16 -4.39 5.63
N VAL A 29 6.64 -3.77 4.55
CA VAL A 29 5.83 -3.50 3.36
C VAL A 29 5.75 -4.76 2.49
N VAL A 30 4.52 -5.18 2.21
CA VAL A 30 4.24 -6.32 1.35
C VAL A 30 3.92 -5.83 -0.05
N TRP A 31 4.64 -6.39 -1.03
CA TRP A 31 4.49 -6.11 -2.44
C TRP A 31 3.87 -7.32 -3.14
N ASP A 32 2.57 -7.24 -3.45
CA ASP A 32 1.86 -8.23 -4.26
C ASP A 32 1.95 -7.87 -5.75
N GLU A 33 2.69 -8.67 -6.51
CA GLU A 33 2.82 -8.51 -7.96
C GLU A 33 1.47 -8.55 -8.70
N PRO A 34 1.36 -7.89 -9.88
CA PRO A 34 0.17 -7.92 -10.71
C PRO A 34 -0.23 -9.33 -11.14
N LYS A 35 -1.28 -9.89 -10.54
CA LYS A 35 -1.82 -11.22 -10.88
C LYS A 35 -3.15 -11.11 -11.62
N GLU A 36 -3.40 -12.02 -12.57
CA GLU A 36 -4.67 -12.10 -13.26
C GLU A 36 -5.80 -12.43 -12.28
N THR A 37 -6.80 -11.55 -12.26
CA THR A 37 -8.03 -11.76 -11.51
C THR A 37 -9.01 -12.59 -12.35
N ARG A 38 -10.03 -13.15 -11.69
CA ARG A 38 -11.11 -13.93 -12.32
C ARG A 38 -11.85 -13.20 -13.45
N PHE A 39 -11.67 -11.89 -13.58
CA PHE A 39 -12.28 -11.04 -14.60
C PHE A 39 -11.29 -10.57 -15.68
N GLY A 40 -10.13 -11.21 -15.82
CA GLY A 40 -9.14 -10.92 -16.85
C GLY A 40 -8.36 -9.61 -16.65
N LYS A 41 -8.44 -9.00 -15.46
CA LYS A 41 -7.67 -7.81 -15.09
C LYS A 41 -6.48 -8.17 -14.22
N LYS A 42 -5.33 -7.54 -14.41
CA LYS A 42 -4.20 -7.65 -13.48
C LYS A 42 -4.37 -6.67 -12.34
N ARG A 43 -4.10 -7.11 -11.11
CA ARG A 43 -4.09 -6.25 -9.92
C ARG A 43 -2.86 -6.54 -9.08
N SER A 44 -2.11 -5.49 -8.76
CA SER A 44 -1.09 -5.47 -7.74
C SER A 44 -1.60 -4.81 -6.47
N ARG A 45 -0.90 -5.03 -5.35
CA ARG A 45 -1.13 -4.33 -4.08
C ARG A 45 0.20 -4.06 -3.39
N ILE A 46 0.30 -2.92 -2.74
CA ILE A 46 1.36 -2.61 -1.79
C ILE A 46 0.66 -2.29 -0.47
N TRP A 47 1.01 -2.98 0.61
CA TRP A 47 0.29 -2.88 1.88
C TRP A 47 1.16 -3.26 3.07
N ILE A 48 0.78 -2.78 4.23
CA ILE A 48 1.30 -3.21 5.53
C ILE A 48 0.17 -3.84 6.33
N ALA A 49 0.49 -4.65 7.34
CA ALA A 49 -0.51 -5.17 8.25
C ALA A 49 -0.05 -5.11 9.70
N LYS A 50 -1.04 -4.92 10.56
CA LYS A 50 -0.92 -5.09 11.99
C LYS A 50 -1.66 -6.36 12.39
N HIS A 51 -1.00 -7.22 13.15
CA HIS A 51 -1.70 -8.31 13.84
C HIS A 51 -2.52 -7.75 15.00
N GLY A 52 -3.77 -8.19 15.12
CA GLY A 52 -4.68 -7.80 16.19
C GLY A 52 -5.92 -8.68 16.21
N ASP A 53 -6.57 -8.73 17.37
CA ASP A 53 -7.91 -9.33 17.50
C ASP A 53 -8.96 -8.26 17.27
N VAL A 54 -9.76 -8.42 16.21
CA VAL A 54 -10.85 -7.49 15.87
C VAL A 54 -12.03 -7.58 16.84
N SER A 55 -12.12 -8.67 17.60
CA SER A 55 -13.17 -8.87 18.62
C SER A 55 -12.84 -8.14 19.93
N ASP A 56 -11.59 -7.69 20.10
CA ASP A 56 -11.16 -6.91 21.25
C ASP A 56 -11.41 -5.42 21.00
N GLU A 57 -12.62 -4.97 21.35
CA GLU A 57 -13.08 -3.59 21.14
C GLU A 57 -12.23 -2.55 21.90
N GLU A 58 -11.57 -2.93 23.00
CA GLU A 58 -10.70 -2.02 23.75
C GLU A 58 -9.47 -1.61 22.95
N GLN A 59 -9.02 -2.45 22.01
CA GLN A 59 -7.87 -2.18 21.15
C GLN A 59 -8.21 -1.38 19.89
N TRP A 60 -9.50 -1.15 19.59
CA TRP A 60 -9.90 -0.48 18.36
C TRP A 60 -9.33 0.92 18.24
N GLY A 61 -9.23 1.67 19.35
CA GLY A 61 -8.58 2.97 19.36
C GLY A 61 -7.13 2.89 18.86
N THR A 62 -6.35 1.98 19.44
CA THR A 62 -4.96 1.71 19.04
C THR A 62 -4.84 1.31 17.56
N TYR A 63 -5.78 0.51 17.05
CA TYR A 63 -5.77 0.10 15.64
C TYR A 63 -6.11 1.27 14.70
N LEU A 64 -7.04 2.13 15.08
CA LEU A 64 -7.40 3.33 14.32
C LEU A 64 -6.25 4.33 14.29
N ASP A 65 -5.61 4.59 15.43
CA ASP A 65 -4.45 5.48 15.51
C ASP A 65 -3.32 4.96 14.62
N TRP A 66 -3.02 3.65 14.71
CA TRP A 66 -2.04 3.02 13.83
C TRP A 66 -2.43 3.14 12.35
N MET A 67 -3.71 2.96 12.00
CA MET A 67 -4.16 3.15 10.61
C MET A 67 -3.97 4.58 10.13
N ILE A 68 -4.25 5.58 10.96
CA ILE A 68 -4.11 7.00 10.61
C ILE A 68 -2.64 7.32 10.36
N GLU A 69 -1.77 7.01 11.32
CA GLU A 69 -0.32 7.25 11.24
C GLU A 69 0.28 6.63 9.97
N ASN A 70 -0.07 5.37 9.69
CA ASN A 70 0.48 4.69 8.53
C ASN A 70 -0.18 5.14 7.22
N CYS A 71 -1.44 5.56 7.21
CA CYS A 71 -2.04 6.17 6.01
C CYS A 71 -1.33 7.47 5.63
N GLU A 72 -0.96 8.29 6.62
CA GLU A 72 -0.19 9.51 6.40
C GLU A 72 1.21 9.18 5.85
N GLN A 73 1.90 8.20 6.43
CA GLN A 73 3.19 7.72 5.92
C GLN A 73 3.09 7.19 4.48
N PHE A 74 2.04 6.42 4.15
CA PHE A 74 1.79 5.99 2.77
C PHE A 74 1.57 7.16 1.83
N ASN A 75 0.83 8.18 2.26
CA ASN A 75 0.65 9.38 1.47
C ASN A 75 2.00 10.09 1.24
N ASP A 76 2.79 10.31 2.28
CA ASP A 76 4.07 11.02 2.15
C ASP A 76 5.08 10.28 1.25
N VAL A 77 5.12 8.95 1.33
CA VAL A 77 6.04 8.14 0.51
C VAL A 77 5.55 8.01 -0.93
N PHE A 78 4.26 7.75 -1.15
CA PHE A 78 3.75 7.42 -2.49
C PHE A 78 3.15 8.60 -3.26
N TYR A 79 2.73 9.69 -2.62
CA TYR A 79 2.00 10.77 -3.29
C TYR A 79 2.78 11.37 -4.45
N ASP A 80 4.01 11.82 -4.20
CA ASP A 80 4.85 12.43 -5.23
C ASP A 80 5.30 11.42 -6.29
N ARG A 81 5.59 10.17 -5.89
CA ARG A 81 5.98 9.10 -6.82
C ARG A 81 4.85 8.80 -7.79
N LEU A 82 3.63 8.66 -7.29
CA LEU A 82 2.44 8.39 -8.11
C LEU A 82 2.06 9.56 -9.04
N GLN A 83 2.41 10.81 -8.70
CA GLN A 83 2.20 11.97 -9.58
C GLN A 83 3.16 11.99 -10.79
N GLN A 84 4.28 11.29 -10.71
CA GLN A 84 5.32 11.27 -11.74
C GLN A 84 5.15 10.12 -12.75
N LEU A 85 4.19 9.21 -12.52
CA LEU A 85 3.82 8.08 -13.39
C LEU A 85 2.69 8.47 -14.37
#